data_AF-A0A7T5UUB8-F1
#
_entry.id   AF-A0A7T5UUB8-F1
#
_cell.length_a   1.000
_cell.length_b   1.000
_cell.length_c   1.000
_cell.angle_alpha   90.00
_cell.angle_beta   90.00
_cell.angle_gamma   90.00
#
_symmetry.space_group_name_H-M   'P 1'
#
loop_
_entity.id
_entity.type
_entity.pdbx_description
1 polymer ?
#
loop_
_entity_poly.entity_id
_entity_poly.type
_entity_poly.pdbx_seq_one_letter_code
_entity_poly.pdbx_strand_id
1 'polypeptide(L)'
;MMKTIVALGVWAYMVLAVIAESASFYSHLGFATVATVVTVLATSQAIAIVLFYMQLKDEPGSLRLFALIPIMFLSALLIAMLASLG
;
A
#
# COMPACT_ATOMS: atom_id res chain seq x y z
N MET A 1 -10.41 7.83 22.63
CA MET A 1 -9.69 6.55 22.81
C MET A 1 -9.72 5.65 21.58
N MET A 2 -10.89 5.38 20.98
CA MET A 2 -10.99 4.43 19.85
C MET A 2 -10.15 4.84 18.61
N LYS A 3 -10.10 6.14 18.27
CA LYS A 3 -9.24 6.64 17.18
C LYS A 3 -7.74 6.39 17.41
N THR A 4 -7.28 6.56 18.65
CA THR A 4 -5.87 6.39 19.05
C THR A 4 -5.44 4.93 18.98
N ILE A 5 -6.30 4.00 19.42
CA ILE A 5 -6.04 2.56 19.36
C ILE A 5 -5.97 2.09 17.90
N VAL A 6 -6.87 2.58 17.04
CA VAL A 6 -6.84 2.26 15.60
C VAL A 6 -5.56 2.81 14.94
N ALA A 7 -5.16 4.04 15.25
CA ALA A 7 -3.92 4.62 14.74
C ALA A 7 -2.68 3.82 15.17
N LEU A 8 -2.63 3.39 16.44
CA LEU A 8 -1.58 2.50 16.96
C LEU A 8 -1.56 1.15 16.25
N GLY A 9 -2.73 0.57 15.98
CA GLY A 9 -2.86 -0.70 15.24
C GLY A 9 -2.35 -0.59 13.81
N VAL A 10 -2.73 0.47 13.09
CA VAL A 10 -2.24 0.74 11.73
C VAL A 10 -0.73 0.96 11.73
N TRP A 11 -0.22 1.75 12.68
CA TRP A 11 1.22 1.97 12.83
C TRP A 11 1.99 0.67 13.07
N ALA A 12 1.53 -0.16 14.02
CA ALA A 12 2.16 -1.43 14.33
C ALA A 12 2.15 -2.38 13.12
N TYR A 13 1.04 -2.43 12.39
CA TYR A 13 0.93 -3.18 11.14
C TYR A 13 1.95 -2.70 10.10
N MET A 14 2.11 -1.38 9.90
CA MET A 14 3.08 -0.83 8.95
C MET A 14 4.51 -1.27 9.28
N VAL A 15 4.90 -1.19 10.56
CA VAL A 15 6.22 -1.62 11.03
C VAL A 15 6.45 -3.12 10.79
N LEU A 16 5.48 -3.95 11.16
CA LEU A 16 5.57 -5.41 10.99
C LEU A 16 5.63 -5.82 9.51
N ALA A 17 4.89 -5.13 8.64
CA ALA A 17 4.91 -5.39 7.21
C ALA A 17 6.29 -5.09 6.60
N VAL A 18 6.95 -3.98 6.96
CA VAL A 18 8.33 -3.68 6.49
C VAL A 18 9.34 -4.72 6.98
N ILE A 19 9.20 -5.17 8.24
CA ILE A 19 10.06 -6.24 8.79
C ILE A 19 9.86 -7.53 8.00
N ALA A 20 8.61 -7.89 7.69
CA ALA A 20 8.28 -9.09 6.93
C ALA A 20 8.78 -9.02 5.48
N GLU A 21 8.70 -7.87 4.81
CA GLU A 21 9.29 -7.66 3.48
C GLU A 21 10.80 -7.85 3.51
N SER A 22 11.47 -7.21 4.47
CA SER A 22 12.92 -7.31 4.65
C SER A 22 13.34 -8.75 4.94
N ALA A 23 12.65 -9.42 5.86
CA ALA A 23 12.90 -10.82 6.19
C ALA A 23 12.66 -11.76 5.00
N SER A 24 11.64 -11.47 4.19
CA SER A 24 11.36 -12.24 2.97
C SER A 24 12.47 -12.07 1.94
N PHE A 25 13.02 -10.86 1.78
CA PHE A 25 14.14 -10.63 0.87
C PHE A 25 15.42 -11.36 1.30
N TYR A 26 15.71 -11.41 2.60
CA TYR A 26 16.85 -12.14 3.15
C TYR A 26 16.62 -13.64 3.32
N SER A 27 15.40 -14.12 3.12
CA SER A 27 15.10 -15.54 3.13
C SER A 27 15.63 -16.19 1.86
N HIS A 28 16.13 -17.43 1.96
CA HIS A 28 16.51 -18.24 0.79
C HIS A 28 15.30 -18.74 -0.02
N LEU A 29 14.16 -18.02 0.03
CA LEU A 29 12.98 -18.32 -0.77
C LEU A 29 13.24 -17.99 -2.24
N GLY A 30 12.51 -18.66 -3.14
CA GLY A 30 12.59 -18.38 -4.57
C GLY A 30 12.14 -16.95 -4.92
N PHE A 31 12.77 -16.36 -5.93
CA PHE A 31 12.49 -14.99 -6.38
C PHE A 31 10.99 -14.70 -6.58
N ALA A 32 10.25 -15.64 -7.21
CA ALA A 32 8.82 -15.49 -7.45
C ALA A 32 8.00 -15.39 -6.15
N THR A 33 8.38 -16.15 -5.12
CA THR A 33 7.73 -16.11 -3.81
C THR A 33 8.01 -14.79 -3.11
N VAL A 34 9.27 -14.36 -3.09
CA VAL A 34 9.66 -13.07 -2.48
C VAL A 34 8.96 -11.91 -3.19
N ALA A 35 8.95 -11.88 -4.51
CA ALA A 35 8.28 -10.86 -5.31
C ALA A 35 6.78 -10.79 -4.99
N THR A 36 6.12 -11.94 -4.85
CA THR A 36 4.69 -12.01 -4.53
C THR A 36 4.41 -11.47 -3.13
N VAL A 37 5.19 -11.89 -2.12
CA VAL A 37 5.01 -11.45 -0.73
C VAL A 37 5.23 -9.94 -0.61
N VAL A 38 6.31 -9.42 -1.19
CA VAL A 38 6.60 -7.98 -1.17
C VAL A 38 5.52 -7.20 -1.90
N THR A 39 5.05 -7.67 -3.06
CA THR A 39 3.98 -6.97 -3.81
C THR A 39 2.69 -6.89 -2.99
N VAL A 40 2.29 -7.97 -2.32
CA VAL A 40 1.08 -8.00 -1.49
C VAL A 40 1.21 -7.07 -0.29
N LEU A 41 2.33 -7.15 0.44
CA LEU A 41 2.59 -6.32 1.62
C LEU A 41 2.63 -4.83 1.25
N ALA A 42 3.43 -4.46 0.24
CA ALA A 42 3.54 -3.08 -0.23
C ALA A 42 2.19 -2.52 -0.69
N THR A 43 1.38 -3.31 -1.40
CA THR A 43 0.04 -2.87 -1.84
C THR A 43 -0.88 -2.63 -0.65
N SER A 44 -0.91 -3.55 0.31
CA SER A 44 -1.74 -3.43 1.52
C SER A 44 -1.32 -2.25 2.42
N GLN A 45 -0.02 -1.97 2.52
CA GLN A 45 0.53 -0.80 3.19
C GLN A 45 0.14 0.52 2.51
N ALA A 46 0.21 0.57 1.17
CA ALA A 46 -0.20 1.75 0.41
C ALA A 46 -1.68 2.10 0.68
N ILE A 47 -2.56 1.09 0.70
CA ILE A 47 -3.98 1.26 1.06
C ILE A 47 -4.12 1.78 2.49
N ALA A 48 -3.39 1.23 3.45
CA ALA A 48 -3.43 1.66 4.84
C ALA A 48 -2.97 3.13 5.02
N ILE A 49 -1.91 3.56 4.32
CA ILE A 49 -1.43 4.94 4.33
C ILE A 49 -2.50 5.89 3.78
N VAL A 50 -3.07 5.57 2.63
CA VAL A 50 -4.11 6.40 1.99
C VAL A 50 -5.32 6.53 2.92
N LEU A 51 -5.82 5.44 3.49
CA LEU A 51 -7.04 5.48 4.30
C LEU A 51 -6.86 6.15 5.66
N PHE A 52 -5.70 5.93 6.33
CA PHE A 52 -5.54 6.30 7.73
C PHE A 52 -4.54 7.42 7.98
N TYR A 53 -3.44 7.51 7.22
CA TYR A 53 -2.41 8.53 7.43
C TYR A 53 -2.72 9.85 6.71
N MET A 54 -3.32 9.78 5.53
CA MET A 54 -3.76 10.98 4.80
C MET A 54 -5.05 11.61 5.36
N GLN A 55 -5.56 11.12 6.49
CA GLN A 55 -6.83 11.54 7.12
C GLN A 55 -8.04 11.57 6.17
N LEU A 56 -7.97 10.90 5.02
CA LEU A 56 -9.05 10.91 4.01
C LEU A 56 -10.37 10.37 4.58
N LYS A 57 -10.31 9.50 5.59
CA LYS A 57 -11.46 9.06 6.38
C LYS A 57 -12.26 10.20 7.03
N ASP A 58 -11.63 11.31 7.38
CA ASP A 58 -12.22 12.44 8.09
C ASP A 58 -12.46 13.65 7.14
N GLU A 59 -11.98 13.59 5.89
CA GLU A 59 -12.15 14.63 4.85
C GLU A 59 -13.51 14.56 4.10
N PRO A 60 -14.01 15.70 3.56
CA PRO A 60 -15.19 15.75 2.68
C PRO A 60 -15.02 14.86 1.44
N GLY A 61 -16.12 14.32 0.93
CA GLY A 61 -16.11 13.33 -0.16
C GLY A 61 -15.37 13.75 -1.44
N SER A 62 -15.28 15.06 -1.72
CA SER A 62 -14.54 15.61 -2.86
C SER A 62 -13.01 15.44 -2.73
N LEU A 63 -12.46 15.60 -1.52
CA LEU A 63 -11.03 15.40 -1.25
C LEU A 63 -10.65 13.91 -1.28
N ARG A 64 -11.58 13.02 -0.87
CA ARG A 64 -11.42 11.56 -1.06
C ARG A 64 -11.31 11.16 -2.53
N LEU A 65 -12.12 11.77 -3.39
CA LEU A 65 -12.07 11.54 -4.83
C LEU A 65 -10.78 12.11 -5.45
N PHE A 66 -10.29 13.24 -4.94
CA PHE A 66 -9.05 13.83 -5.43
C PHE A 66 -7.82 12.94 -5.15
N ALA A 67 -7.79 12.26 -4.00
CA ALA A 67 -6.74 11.30 -3.67
C ALA A 67 -6.75 10.03 -4.54
N LEU A 68 -7.86 9.73 -5.23
CA LEU A 68 -7.92 8.64 -6.20
C LEU A 68 -7.28 9.02 -7.55
N ILE A 69 -7.10 10.31 -7.85
CA ILE A 69 -6.55 10.78 -9.12
C ILE A 69 -5.11 10.27 -9.35
N PRO A 70 -4.16 10.39 -8.40
CA PRO A 70 -2.82 9.83 -8.59
C PRO A 70 -2.83 8.30 -8.77
N ILE A 71 -3.72 7.60 -8.06
CA ILE A 71 -3.86 6.14 -8.15
C ILE A 71 -4.39 5.73 -9.53
N MET A 72 -5.43 6.40 -10.01
CA MET A 72 -5.98 6.24 -11.36
C MET A 72 -4.92 6.50 -12.43
N PHE A 73 -4.14 7.57 -12.26
CA PHE A 73 -3.08 7.95 -13.18
C PHE A 73 -1.95 6.91 -13.22
N LEU A 74 -1.47 6.46 -12.06
CA LEU A 74 -0.46 5.39 -11.96
C LEU A 74 -0.97 4.07 -12.54
N SER A 75 -2.23 3.72 -12.28
CA SER A 75 -2.84 2.51 -12.83
C SER A 75 -2.94 2.57 -14.36
N ALA A 76 -3.37 3.71 -14.90
CA ALA A 76 -3.41 3.94 -16.34
C ALA A 76 -2.00 3.87 -16.97
N LEU A 77 -1.00 4.44 -16.29
CA LEU A 77 0.40 4.39 -16.73
C LEU A 77 0.93 2.96 -16.76
N LEU A 78 0.66 2.17 -15.71
CA LEU A 78 1.06 0.75 -15.64
C LEU A 78 0.40 -0.09 -16.72
N ILE A 79 -0.90 0.12 -16.98
CA ILE A 79 -1.62 -0.55 -18.06
C ILE A 79 -1.02 -0.17 -19.42
N ALA A 80 -0.70 1.12 -19.64
CA ALA A 80 -0.07 1.58 -20.88
C ALA A 80 1.33 0.96 -21.08
N MET A 81 2.13 0.85 -20.02
CA MET A 81 3.45 0.20 -20.08
C MET A 81 3.32 -1.31 -20.38
N LEU A 82 2.33 -1.99 -19.81
CA LEU A 82 2.06 -3.39 -20.12
C LEU A 82 1.58 -3.57 -21.56
N ALA A 83 0.69 -2.69 -22.03
CA ALA A 83 0.22 -2.70 -23.41
C ALA A 83 1.34 -2.41 -24.42
N SER A 84 2.35 -1.61 -24.07
CA SER A 84 3.50 -1.32 -24.95
C SER A 84 4.53 -2.45 -25.05
N LEU A 85 4.40 -3.51 -24.24
CA LEU A 85 5.26 -4.71 -24.32
C LEU A 85 4.73 -5.74 -25.32
N GLY A 86 3.58 -5.48 -25.96
CA GLY A 86 2.97 -6.28 -27.03
C GLY A 86 3.12 -5.62 -28.40
#